data_AF-A0A1J5D526-F1
#
_entry.id   AF-A0A1J5D526-F1
#
_cell.length_a   1.000
_cell.length_b   1.000
_cell.length_c   1.000
_cell.angle_alpha   90.00
_cell.angle_beta   90.00
_cell.angle_gamma   90.00
#
_symmetry.space_group_name_H-M   'P 1'
#
loop_
_entity.id
_entity.type
_entity.pdbx_description
1 polymer ?
#
loop_
_entity_poly.entity_id
_entity_poly.type
_entity_poly.pdbx_seq_one_letter_code
_entity_poly.pdbx_strand_id
1 'polypeptide(L)'
;MLLLDPKPHPLLCVEEPENQLYPALLSELAEEFRSYATRGGQVFVSTHSPDFLNAVEVNEAFWLVKRDGYTEARRTQDDEQIVAYMNEGDKLGYLWKQGLLEGADPR
;
A
#
# COMPACT_ATOMS: atom_id res chain seq x y z
N MET A 1 -16.66 -5.67 15.40
CA MET A 1 -15.93 -4.90 14.37
C MET A 1 -14.86 -5.84 13.83
N LEU A 2 -14.87 -6.16 12.53
CA LEU A 2 -14.06 -7.24 11.94
C LEU A 2 -12.54 -7.07 12.16
N LEU A 3 -12.09 -5.83 12.29
CA LEU A 3 -10.70 -5.47 12.58
C LEU A 3 -10.31 -5.63 14.06
N LEU A 4 -11.28 -5.67 14.98
CA LEU A 4 -11.06 -5.83 16.42
C LEU A 4 -11.35 -7.26 16.91
N ASP A 5 -11.46 -8.23 16.00
CA ASP A 5 -11.73 -9.61 16.39
C ASP A 5 -10.55 -10.17 17.22
N PRO A 6 -10.79 -10.69 18.44
CA PRO A 6 -9.75 -11.30 19.28
C PRO A 6 -9.08 -12.51 18.62
N LYS A 7 -9.69 -13.11 17.58
CA LYS A 7 -9.07 -14.13 16.74
C LYS A 7 -9.00 -13.60 15.30
N PRO A 8 -7.89 -12.96 14.91
CA PRO A 8 -7.74 -12.51 13.53
C PRO A 8 -7.84 -13.71 12.58
N HIS A 9 -8.54 -13.51 11.47
CA HIS A 9 -8.55 -14.45 10.37
C HIS A 9 -7.12 -14.60 9.81
N PRO A 10 -6.76 -15.79 9.29
CA PRO A 10 -5.43 -16.00 8.73
C PRO A 10 -5.07 -15.02 7.61
N LEU A 11 -6.07 -14.62 6.81
CA LEU A 11 -5.93 -13.71 5.68
C LEU A 11 -7.16 -12.80 5.57
N LEU A 12 -6.93 -11.50 5.40
CA LEU A 12 -7.91 -10.47 5.13
C LEU A 12 -7.54 -9.80 3.80
N CYS A 13 -8.43 -9.88 2.81
CA CYS A 13 -8.27 -9.18 1.54
C CYS A 13 -9.25 -8.01 1.50
N VAL A 14 -8.75 -6.80 1.24
CA VAL A 14 -9.54 -5.58 1.12
C VAL A 14 -9.28 -4.96 -0.25
N GLU A 15 -10.35 -4.74 -1.00
CA GLU A 15 -10.29 -4.11 -2.31
C GLU A 15 -10.74 -2.65 -2.21
N GLU A 16 -9.89 -1.74 -2.69
CA GLU A 16 -10.13 -0.30 -2.79
C GLU A 16 -10.76 0.30 -1.51
N PRO A 17 -10.06 0.21 -0.35
CA PRO A 17 -10.58 0.70 0.92
C PRO A 17 -10.92 2.19 0.90
N GLU A 18 -10.30 2.96 0.00
CA GLU A 18 -10.57 4.38 -0.20
C GLU A 18 -11.98 4.69 -0.69
N ASN A 19 -12.67 3.70 -1.28
CA ASN A 19 -13.98 3.92 -1.85
C ASN A 19 -14.97 4.29 -0.74
N GLN A 20 -15.60 5.45 -0.89
CA GLN A 20 -16.59 6.00 0.05
C GLN A 20 -16.02 6.41 1.42
N LEU A 21 -14.70 6.52 1.57
CA LEU A 21 -14.06 7.08 2.76
C LEU A 21 -13.52 8.49 2.51
N TYR A 22 -13.51 9.29 3.57
CA TYR A 22 -12.84 10.58 3.55
C TYR A 22 -11.32 10.39 3.56
N PRO A 23 -10.54 11.14 2.77
CA PRO A 23 -9.08 11.01 2.73
C PRO A 23 -8.40 11.11 4.10
N ALA A 24 -8.96 11.90 5.02
CA ALA A 24 -8.46 12.05 6.38
C ALA A 24 -8.45 10.73 7.20
N LEU A 25 -9.31 9.77 6.84
CA LEU A 25 -9.44 8.49 7.54
C LEU A 25 -8.54 7.39 6.96
N LEU A 26 -7.91 7.62 5.80
CA LEU A 26 -7.08 6.61 5.13
C LEU A 26 -5.84 6.26 5.94
N SER A 27 -5.25 7.26 6.61
CA SER A 27 -4.09 7.06 7.50
C SER A 27 -4.42 6.17 8.69
N GLU A 28 -5.52 6.48 9.39
CA GLU A 28 -6.00 5.67 10.52
C GLU A 28 -6.34 4.24 10.06
N LEU A 29 -6.95 4.10 8.88
CA LEU A 29 -7.29 2.79 8.33
C LEU A 29 -6.05 1.94 8.02
N ALA A 30 -5.00 2.54 7.45
CA ALA A 30 -3.74 1.84 7.21
C ALA A 30 -3.08 1.38 8.52
N GLU A 31 -3.13 2.21 9.57
CA GLU A 31 -2.66 1.84 10.91
C GLU A 31 -3.46 0.66 11.50
N GLU A 32 -4.78 0.65 11.33
CA GLU A 32 -5.64 -0.46 11.77
C GLU A 32 -5.31 -1.76 11.03
N PHE A 33 -5.04 -1.71 9.71
CA PHE A 33 -4.59 -2.88 8.96
C PHE A 33 -3.23 -3.39 9.42
N ARG A 34 -2.28 -2.50 9.69
CA ARG A 34 -0.96 -2.86 10.24
C ARG A 34 -1.10 -3.50 11.62
N SER A 35 -1.91 -2.90 12.49
CA SER A 35 -2.25 -3.45 13.80
C SER A 35 -2.86 -4.84 13.67
N TYR A 36 -3.81 -5.05 12.77
CA TYR A 36 -4.38 -6.36 12.49
C TYR A 36 -3.32 -7.39 12.08
N ALA A 37 -2.41 -7.02 11.17
CA ALA A 37 -1.34 -7.89 10.69
C ALA A 37 -0.37 -8.30 11.82
N THR A 38 0.03 -7.34 12.66
CA THR A 38 0.93 -7.61 13.80
C THR A 38 0.34 -8.56 14.86
N ARG A 39 -0.99 -8.66 14.96
CA ARG A 39 -1.67 -9.64 15.84
C ARG A 39 -1.67 -11.08 15.29
N GLY A 40 -1.06 -11.33 14.14
CA GLY A 40 -0.89 -12.65 13.55
C GLY A 40 -1.80 -12.97 12.36
N GLY A 41 -2.58 -12.01 11.87
CA GLY A 41 -3.28 -12.12 10.57
C GLY A 41 -2.39 -11.64 9.42
N GLN A 42 -2.77 -11.95 8.17
CA GLN A 42 -2.21 -11.30 6.98
C GLN A 42 -3.25 -10.36 6.38
N VAL A 43 -2.85 -9.17 5.94
CA VAL A 43 -3.74 -8.21 5.28
C VAL A 43 -3.20 -7.91 3.88
N PHE A 44 -4.03 -8.11 2.86
CA PHE A 44 -3.76 -7.72 1.49
C PHE A 44 -4.73 -6.60 1.11
N VAL A 45 -4.18 -5.46 0.70
CA VAL A 45 -4.96 -4.32 0.25
C VAL A 45 -4.61 -4.05 -1.20
N SER A 46 -5.62 -4.00 -2.07
CA SER A 46 -5.47 -3.40 -3.40
C SER A 46 -6.01 -1.98 -3.37
N THR A 47 -5.28 -1.05 -3.96
CA THR A 47 -5.68 0.36 -4.02
C THR A 47 -5.17 0.97 -5.32
N HIS A 48 -5.91 1.93 -5.84
CA HIS A 48 -5.46 2.83 -6.90
C HIS A 48 -5.31 4.27 -6.37
N SER A 49 -5.40 4.47 -5.06
CA SER A 49 -5.33 5.77 -4.41
C SER A 49 -3.90 6.11 -3.98
N PRO A 50 -3.31 7.17 -4.56
CA PRO A 50 -2.05 7.70 -4.07
C PRO A 50 -2.18 8.22 -2.62
N ASP A 51 -3.37 8.67 -2.22
CA ASP A 51 -3.58 9.20 -0.88
C ASP A 51 -3.56 8.09 0.17
N PHE A 52 -4.07 6.89 -0.16
CA PHE A 52 -3.89 5.71 0.69
C PHE A 52 -2.43 5.24 0.69
N LEU A 53 -1.76 5.27 -0.47
CA LEU A 53 -0.35 4.90 -0.57
C LEU A 53 0.56 5.81 0.27
N ASN A 54 0.16 7.07 0.56
CA ASN A 54 0.89 7.95 1.47
C ASN A 54 0.86 7.51 2.94
N ALA A 55 -0.06 6.63 3.32
CA ALA A 55 -0.24 6.13 4.68
C ALA A 55 0.56 4.85 5.00
N VAL A 56 1.14 4.21 3.98
CA VAL A 56 1.88 2.95 4.13
C VAL A 56 3.40 3.18 4.15
N GLU A 57 4.13 2.26 4.76
CA GLU A 57 5.59 2.28 4.84
C GLU A 57 6.25 1.67 3.59
N VAL A 58 7.54 1.96 3.37
CA VAL A 58 8.28 1.53 2.18
C VAL A 58 8.41 0.00 2.04
N ASN A 59 8.31 -0.73 3.14
CA ASN A 59 8.34 -2.19 3.20
C ASN A 59 6.96 -2.83 3.08
N GLU A 60 5.89 -2.04 3.07
CA GLU A 60 4.49 -2.51 3.08
C GLU A 60 3.83 -2.45 1.70
N ALA A 61 4.47 -1.83 0.70
CA ALA A 61 3.90 -1.63 -0.62
C ALA A 61 4.57 -2.48 -1.71
N PHE A 62 3.72 -2.90 -2.65
CA PHE A 62 4.11 -3.49 -3.91
C PHE A 62 3.43 -2.74 -5.04
N TRP A 63 4.12 -2.53 -6.16
CA TRP A 63 3.46 -2.10 -7.40
C TRP A 63 3.57 -3.19 -8.46
N LEU A 64 2.57 -3.23 -9.31
CA LEU A 64 2.43 -4.27 -10.34
C LEU A 64 2.75 -3.67 -11.70
N VAL A 65 3.71 -4.28 -12.40
CA VAL A 65 4.14 -3.86 -13.74
C VAL A 65 3.77 -4.93 -14.75
N LYS A 66 3.13 -4.54 -15.85
CA LYS A 66 2.85 -5.44 -16.97
C LYS A 66 4.00 -5.40 -17.96
N ARG A 67 4.65 -6.54 -18.19
CA ARG A 67 5.77 -6.69 -19.13
C ARG A 67 5.64 -7.99 -19.90
N ASP A 68 5.74 -7.90 -21.23
CA ASP A 68 5.77 -9.06 -22.13
C ASP A 68 4.60 -10.06 -21.92
N GLY A 69 3.42 -9.57 -21.52
CA GLY A 69 2.23 -10.38 -21.24
C GLY A 69 2.16 -10.97 -19.82
N TYR A 70 3.14 -10.68 -18.97
CA TYR A 70 3.20 -11.11 -17.56
C TYR A 70 3.08 -9.93 -16.59
N THR A 71 2.73 -10.23 -15.35
CA THR A 71 2.73 -9.25 -14.24
C THR A 71 3.93 -9.50 -13.34
N GLU A 72 4.76 -8.48 -13.17
CA GLU A 72 5.85 -8.44 -12.20
C GLU A 72 5.37 -7.67 -10.97
N ALA A 73 5.51 -8.26 -9.77
CA ALA A 73 5.29 -7.56 -8.52
C ALA A 73 6.63 -7.05 -7.98
N ARG A 74 6.76 -5.72 -7.80
CA ARG A 74 7.98 -5.07 -7.33
C ARG A 74 7.75 -4.49 -5.94
N ARG A 75 8.68 -4.71 -5.03
CA ARG A 75 8.64 -4.16 -3.66
C ARG A 75 9.21 -2.76 -3.66
N THR A 76 8.54 -1.82 -2.99
CA THR A 76 9.04 -0.43 -2.83
C THR A 76 10.36 -0.35 -2.06
N GLN A 77 10.59 -1.27 -1.13
CA GLN A 77 11.85 -1.35 -0.37
C GLN A 77 13.06 -1.83 -1.18
N ASP A 78 12.85 -2.46 -2.34
CA ASP A 78 13.96 -2.99 -3.16
C ASP A 78 14.51 -1.91 -4.12
N ASP A 79 13.86 -0.74 -4.18
CA ASP A 79 14.27 0.40 -4.99
C ASP A 79 14.99 1.44 -4.12
N GLU A 80 16.32 1.55 -4.31
CA GLU A 80 17.17 2.46 -3.52
C GLU A 80 16.74 3.92 -3.62
N GLN A 81 16.21 4.35 -4.77
CA GLN A 81 15.78 5.71 -4.99
C GLN A 81 14.50 6.01 -4.23
N ILE A 82 13.51 5.10 -4.27
CA ILE A 82 12.27 5.22 -3.48
C ILE A 82 12.58 5.28 -1.98
N VAL A 83 13.47 4.38 -1.51
CA VAL A 83 13.88 4.34 -0.10
C VAL A 83 14.58 5.63 0.32
N ALA A 84 15.46 6.18 -0.51
CA ALA A 84 16.15 7.44 -0.23
C ALA A 84 15.16 8.60 -0.07
N TYR A 85 14.21 8.77 -1.00
CA TYR A 85 13.23 9.85 -0.92
C TYR A 85 12.30 9.72 0.29
N MET A 86 11.85 8.51 0.60
CA MET A 86 11.03 8.29 1.80
C MET A 86 11.78 8.60 3.10
N ASN A 87 13.09 8.33 3.16
CA ASN A 87 13.92 8.71 4.30
C ASN A 87 14.12 10.23 4.42
N GLU A 88 14.04 10.97 3.31
CA GLU A 88 14.05 12.44 3.29
C GLU A 88 12.70 13.07 3.63
N GLY A 89 11.65 12.25 3.79
CA GLY A 89 10.31 12.69 4.23
C GLY A 89 9.24 12.67 3.14
N ASP A 90 9.57 12.22 1.93
CA ASP A 90 8.57 12.01 0.88
C ASP A 90 7.62 10.85 1.20
N LYS A 91 6.52 10.80 0.46
CA LYS A 91 5.46 9.79 0.60
C LYS A 91 5.26 9.03 -0.71
N LEU A 92 5.00 7.74 -0.63
CA LEU A 92 4.91 6.85 -1.80
C LEU A 92 3.89 7.31 -2.83
N GLY A 93 2.73 7.81 -2.41
CA GLY A 93 1.73 8.36 -3.32
C GLY A 93 2.20 9.59 -4.09
N TYR A 94 3.06 10.42 -3.49
CA TYR A 94 3.70 11.54 -4.20
C TYR A 94 4.74 11.03 -5.20
N LEU A 95 5.57 10.07 -4.81
CA LEU A 95 6.55 9.46 -5.70
C LEU A 95 5.87 8.78 -6.90
N TRP A 96 4.70 8.16 -6.68
CA TRP A 96 3.89 7.60 -7.76
C TRP A 96 3.35 8.69 -8.68
N LYS A 97 2.74 9.75 -8.14
CA LYS A 97 2.25 10.90 -8.94
C LYS A 97 3.36 11.60 -9.74
N GLN A 98 4.61 11.52 -9.28
CA GLN A 98 5.79 12.05 -9.97
C GLN A 98 6.35 11.09 -11.05
N GLY A 99 5.81 9.88 -11.16
CA GLY A 99 6.21 8.88 -12.16
C GLY A 99 7.44 8.06 -11.77
N LEU A 100 7.84 8.05 -10.49
CA LEU A 100 8.98 7.25 -10.03
C LEU A 100 8.65 5.75 -9.94
N LEU A 101 7.37 5.40 -9.78
CA LEU A 101 6.94 4.00 -9.83
C LEU A 101 6.78 3.58 -11.29
N GLU A 102 7.90 3.25 -11.92
CA GLU A 102 7.95 2.90 -13.34
C GLU A 102 7.01 1.73 -13.67
N GLY A 103 6.14 1.94 -14.66
CA GLY A 103 5.21 0.92 -15.16
C GLY A 103 3.99 0.67 -14.28
N ALA A 104 3.78 1.47 -13.22
CA ALA A 104 2.57 1.42 -12.39
C ALA A 104 1.35 2.03 -13.08
N ASP A 105 1.54 3.04 -13.94
CA ASP A 105 0.44 3.69 -14.64
C ASP A 105 0.01 2.91 -15.89
N PRO A 106 -1.31 2.71 -16.10
CA PRO A 106 -1.82 2.12 -17.33
C PRO A 106 -1.49 3.03 -18.53
N ARG A 107 -0.87 2.45 -19.56
CA ARG A 107 -0.71 3.08 -20.88
C ARG A 107 -1.79 2.59 -21.84
#